data_AF-A0A0C3SA77-F1
#
_entry.id   AF-A0A0C3SA77-F1
#
_cell.length_a   1.000
_cell.length_b   1.000
_cell.length_c   1.000
_cell.angle_alpha   90.00
_cell.angle_beta   90.00
_cell.angle_gamma   90.00
#
_symmetry.space_group_name_H-M   'P 1'
#
loop_
_entity.id
_entity.type
_entity.pdbx_description
1 polymer ?
#
loop_
_entity_poly.entity_id
_entity_poly.type
_entity_poly.pdbx_seq_one_letter_code
_entity_poly.pdbx_strand_id
1 'polypeptide(L)'
;MYPHGANPHSFEYPGDRLLRFCDTVADAEMYNPSPKTKDQDNDPVIMVLKNGSTTNLTVGRLNTIRAFTRTYFQGEPGKMSKEIAVLPRTSKSAPFSDKGNSGSVVVDGKGRVCGILTGG
;
A
#
# COMPACT_ATOMS: atom_id res chain seq x y z
N MET A 1 -9.77 11.10 3.74
CA MET A 1 -9.21 10.63 2.51
C MET A 1 -10.24 11.08 1.48
N TYR A 2 -11.19 10.24 1.09
CA TYR A 2 -11.82 9.23 1.94
C TYR A 2 -12.27 8.04 1.13
N PRO A 3 -12.10 6.81 1.65
CA PRO A 3 -12.89 5.72 1.14
C PRO A 3 -14.14 5.49 2.02
N HIS A 4 -14.14 5.83 3.32
CA HIS A 4 -15.33 5.85 4.17
C HIS A 4 -15.31 7.06 5.13
N GLY A 5 -16.43 7.79 5.26
CA GLY A 5 -16.51 9.06 6.01
C GLY A 5 -16.28 8.95 7.51
N ALA A 6 -16.62 7.81 8.11
CA ALA A 6 -16.38 7.51 9.52
C ALA A 6 -14.95 7.01 9.82
N ASN A 7 -14.06 6.93 8.82
CA ASN A 7 -12.70 6.49 9.08
C ASN A 7 -11.94 7.50 9.93
N PRO A 8 -11.13 7.03 10.89
CA PRO A 8 -10.19 7.90 11.58
C PRO A 8 -9.18 8.48 10.57
N HIS A 9 -8.56 9.60 10.94
CA HIS A 9 -7.44 10.12 10.18
C HIS A 9 -6.32 9.08 10.19
N SER A 10 -5.98 8.54 9.02
CA SER A 10 -4.91 7.55 8.86
C SER A 10 -3.51 8.19 8.83
N PHE A 11 -3.44 9.52 8.84
CA PHE A 11 -2.21 10.31 8.68
C PHE A 11 -2.41 11.74 9.20
N GLU A 12 -1.38 12.27 9.86
CA GLU A 12 -1.22 13.69 10.13
C GLU A 12 -0.27 14.31 9.09
N TYR A 13 -0.73 15.34 8.38
CA TYR A 13 0.08 15.96 7.34
C TYR A 13 1.30 16.67 7.96
N PRO A 14 2.54 16.31 7.61
CA PRO A 14 3.73 16.83 8.26
C PRO A 14 3.91 18.30 7.89
N GLY A 15 4.32 19.11 8.87
CA GLY A 15 4.48 20.56 8.69
C GLY A 15 5.52 20.94 7.65
N ASP A 16 6.57 20.12 7.50
CA ASP A 16 7.62 20.27 6.48
C ASP A 16 7.24 19.67 5.12
N ARG A 17 6.04 19.07 5.01
CA ARG A 17 5.52 18.38 3.82
C ARG A 17 6.34 17.16 3.40
N LEU A 18 7.19 16.64 4.28
CA LEU A 18 8.05 15.48 4.03
C LEU A 18 7.62 14.31 4.91
N LEU A 19 6.91 13.35 4.31
CA LEU A 19 6.61 12.08 4.99
C LEU A 19 7.86 11.21 5.04
N ARG A 20 8.46 11.09 6.23
CA ARG A 20 9.66 10.29 6.45
C ARG A 20 9.32 8.81 6.55
N PHE A 21 10.19 7.98 6.00
CA PHE A 21 10.08 6.53 6.18
C PHE A 21 10.54 6.15 7.59
N CYS A 22 9.79 5.27 8.24
CA CYS A 22 10.06 4.87 9.61
C CYS A 22 10.27 3.37 9.78
N ASP A 23 9.45 2.54 9.11
CA ASP A 23 9.41 1.10 9.32
C ASP A 23 8.79 0.37 8.11
N THR A 24 8.48 -0.92 8.24
CA THR A 24 7.66 -1.69 7.31
C THR A 24 6.31 -2.05 7.93
N VAL A 25 5.28 -2.23 7.10
CA VAL A 25 3.99 -2.78 7.57
C VAL A 25 4.14 -4.30 7.68
N ALA A 26 3.71 -4.88 8.80
CA ALA A 26 3.84 -6.31 9.03
C ALA A 26 2.92 -7.12 8.10
N ASP A 27 3.37 -8.29 7.66
CA ASP A 27 2.58 -9.17 6.77
C ASP A 27 1.23 -9.56 7.37
N ALA A 28 1.17 -9.78 8.70
CA ALA A 28 -0.08 -10.10 9.38
C ALA A 28 -1.07 -8.92 9.34
N GLU A 29 -0.57 -7.69 9.40
CA GLU A 29 -1.39 -6.48 9.27
C GLU A 29 -1.84 -6.28 7.82
N MET A 30 -0.97 -6.54 6.83
CA MET A 30 -1.36 -6.49 5.42
C MET A 30 -2.36 -7.58 5.05
N TYR A 31 -2.24 -8.77 5.64
CA TYR A 31 -3.16 -9.90 5.41
C TYR A 31 -4.53 -9.66 6.05
N ASN A 32 -4.56 -9.08 7.25
CA ASN A 32 -5.77 -8.79 8.00
C ASN A 32 -5.77 -7.34 8.53
N PRO A 33 -6.12 -6.34 7.68
CA PRO A 33 -6.12 -4.94 8.07
C PRO A 33 -7.06 -4.62 9.23
N SER A 34 -6.76 -3.53 9.93
CA SER A 34 -7.63 -3.07 11.02
C SER A 34 -9.04 -2.74 10.52
N PRO A 35 -10.11 -3.21 11.19
CA PRO A 35 -11.49 -2.90 10.80
C PRO A 35 -11.87 -1.43 11.07
N LYS A 36 -10.99 -0.65 11.70
CA LYS A 36 -11.18 0.78 11.97
C LYS A 36 -11.12 1.63 10.70
N THR A 37 -10.39 1.17 9.69
CA THR A 37 -10.28 1.87 8.40
C THR A 37 -10.92 0.99 7.33
N LYS A 38 -12.00 1.48 6.74
CA LYS A 38 -12.77 0.75 5.74
C LYS A 38 -12.80 1.47 4.42
N ASP A 39 -12.98 0.74 3.34
CA ASP A 39 -13.23 1.34 2.04
C ASP A 39 -14.71 1.67 1.80
N GLN A 40 -15.05 2.11 0.58
CA GLN A 40 -16.43 2.45 0.22
C GLN A 40 -17.41 1.27 0.28
N ASP A 41 -16.88 0.05 0.25
CA ASP A 41 -17.64 -1.21 0.26
C ASP A 41 -17.69 -1.81 1.69
N ASN A 42 -17.19 -1.07 2.70
CA ASN A 42 -17.03 -1.46 4.10
C ASN A 42 -15.96 -2.54 4.37
N ASP A 43 -15.09 -2.83 3.41
CA ASP A 43 -14.01 -3.79 3.61
C ASP A 43 -12.83 -3.14 4.37
N PRO A 44 -12.19 -3.83 5.32
CA PRO A 44 -10.99 -3.33 6.00
C PRO A 44 -9.84 -3.07 5.03
N VAL A 45 -9.21 -1.89 5.12
CA VAL A 45 -8.11 -1.48 4.23
C VAL A 45 -7.01 -0.73 4.95
N ILE A 46 -5.80 -0.81 4.39
CA ILE A 46 -4.69 0.10 4.69
C ILE A 46 -4.65 1.15 3.57
N MET A 47 -4.77 2.42 3.93
CA MET A 47 -4.57 3.52 2.97
C MET A 47 -3.08 3.71 2.71
N VAL A 48 -2.73 3.72 1.43
CA VAL A 48 -1.34 3.81 0.99
C VAL A 48 -1.11 4.97 0.03
N LEU A 49 0.11 5.46 0.00
CA LEU A 49 0.59 6.56 -0.81
C LEU A 49 1.81 6.12 -1.62
N LYS A 50 1.99 6.76 -2.77
CA LYS A 50 3.19 6.64 -3.61
C LYS A 50 3.44 7.98 -4.27
N ASN A 51 4.71 8.41 -4.35
CA ASN A 51 5.11 9.48 -5.26
C ASN A 51 5.75 8.87 -6.51
N GLY A 52 4.98 8.79 -7.60
CA GLY A 52 5.43 8.22 -8.86
C GLY A 52 6.03 9.28 -9.79
N SER A 53 6.97 8.87 -10.63
CA SER A 53 7.65 9.75 -11.61
C SER A 53 6.69 10.44 -12.60
N THR A 54 5.62 9.74 -13.01
CA THR A 54 4.64 10.25 -13.99
C THR A 54 3.30 10.64 -13.36
N THR A 55 2.96 10.07 -12.20
CA THR A 55 1.67 10.30 -11.55
C THR A 55 1.73 11.30 -10.39
N ASN A 56 2.93 11.77 -10.03
CA ASN A 56 3.19 12.47 -8.76
C ASN A 56 2.63 11.64 -7.57
N LEU A 57 2.15 12.33 -6.53
CA LEU A 57 1.54 11.72 -5.35
C LEU A 57 0.16 11.12 -5.68
N THR A 58 0.05 9.80 -5.58
CA THR A 58 -1.21 9.06 -5.65
C THR A 58 -1.55 8.39 -4.33
N VAL A 59 -2.84 8.17 -4.10
CA VAL A 59 -3.37 7.47 -2.92
C VAL A 59 -4.15 6.27 -3.40
N GLY A 60 -3.95 5.12 -2.75
CA GLY A 60 -4.63 3.86 -3.04
C GLY A 60 -5.05 3.15 -1.76
N ARG A 61 -5.62 1.96 -1.92
CA ARG A 61 -6.02 1.09 -0.82
C ARG A 61 -5.42 -0.30 -0.99
N LEU A 62 -4.97 -0.88 0.11
CA LEU A 62 -4.45 -2.24 0.23
C LEU A 62 -5.40 -3.03 1.13
N ASN A 63 -5.96 -4.12 0.61
CA ASN A 63 -6.96 -4.92 1.34
C ASN A 63 -6.35 -6.24 1.86
N THR A 64 -5.52 -6.92 1.07
CA THR A 64 -4.85 -8.17 1.49
C THR A 64 -3.66 -8.52 0.59
N ILE A 65 -2.77 -9.41 1.07
CA ILE A 65 -1.70 -10.02 0.25
C ILE A 65 -2.36 -10.91 -0.81
N ARG A 66 -1.98 -10.71 -2.08
CA ARG A 66 -2.63 -11.37 -3.20
C ARG A 66 -1.88 -12.61 -3.70
N ALA A 67 -0.57 -12.66 -3.55
CA ALA A 67 0.22 -13.81 -3.99
C ALA A 67 1.43 -14.09 -3.10
N PHE A 68 1.83 -15.36 -3.07
CA PHE A 68 3.05 -15.83 -2.45
C PHE A 68 3.76 -16.75 -3.44
N THR A 69 5.02 -16.48 -3.75
CA THR A 69 5.87 -17.41 -4.51
C THR A 69 6.91 -17.99 -3.58
N ARG A 70 7.06 -19.31 -3.56
CA ARG A 70 8.14 -20.01 -2.85
C ARG A 70 9.08 -20.64 -3.85
N THR A 71 10.37 -20.31 -3.75
CA THR A 71 11.43 -20.88 -4.58
C THR A 71 12.35 -21.72 -3.70
N TYR A 72 12.49 -23.00 -3.99
CA TYR A 72 13.38 -23.91 -3.27
C TYR A 72 14.68 -24.08 -4.04
N PHE A 73 15.81 -24.00 -3.35
CA PHE A 73 17.13 -24.29 -3.89
C PHE A 73 17.72 -25.46 -3.10
N GLN A 74 18.38 -26.40 -3.78
CA GLN A 74 18.93 -27.58 -3.12
C GLN A 74 19.99 -27.17 -2.10
N GLY A 75 19.78 -27.56 -0.83
CA GLY A 75 20.69 -27.22 0.27
C GLY A 75 20.50 -25.82 0.87
N GLU A 76 19.55 -25.01 0.38
CA GLU A 76 19.23 -23.71 0.97
C GLU A 76 17.79 -23.65 1.52
N PRO A 77 17.52 -22.83 2.55
CA PRO A 77 16.17 -22.46 2.91
C PRO A 77 15.42 -21.83 1.72
N GLY A 78 14.18 -22.26 1.48
CA GLY A 78 13.37 -21.70 0.40
C GLY A 78 13.16 -20.19 0.55
N LYS A 79 13.23 -19.45 -0.57
CA LYS A 79 12.94 -18.01 -0.62
C LYS A 79 11.45 -17.79 -0.84
N MET A 80 10.87 -16.83 -0.13
CA MET A 80 9.47 -16.44 -0.30
C MET A 80 9.39 -14.98 -0.74
N SER A 81 8.70 -14.72 -1.85
CA SER A 81 8.23 -13.38 -2.23
C SER A 81 6.74 -13.26 -1.99
N LYS A 82 6.29 -12.04 -1.69
CA LYS A 82 4.89 -11.70 -1.44
C LYS A 82 4.53 -10.53 -2.34
N GLU A 83 3.39 -10.63 -2.99
CA GLU A 83 2.87 -9.53 -3.80
C GLU A 83 1.55 -9.02 -3.23
N ILE A 84 1.47 -7.70 -3.15
CA ILE A 84 0.29 -6.97 -2.72
C ILE A 84 -0.30 -6.25 -3.93
N ALA A 85 -1.62 -6.18 -3.99
CA ALA A 85 -2.29 -5.32 -4.97
C ALA A 85 -2.75 -4.04 -4.30
N VAL A 86 -2.42 -2.90 -4.92
CA VAL A 86 -2.93 -1.60 -4.54
C VAL A 86 -4.04 -1.21 -5.49
N LEU A 87 -5.25 -1.03 -4.97
CA LEU A 87 -6.39 -0.57 -5.75
C LEU A 87 -6.45 0.97 -5.73
N PRO A 88 -7.12 1.59 -6.73
CA PRO A 88 -7.45 3.01 -6.67
C PRO A 88 -8.17 3.37 -5.37
N ARG A 89 -7.99 4.61 -4.92
CA ARG A 89 -8.56 5.14 -3.67
C ARG A 89 -10.07 4.89 -3.54
N THR A 90 -10.82 5.03 -4.64
CA THR A 90 -12.25 4.75 -4.76
C THR A 90 -12.55 4.23 -6.17
N SER A 91 -13.75 3.69 -6.40
CA SER A 91 -14.22 3.28 -7.74
C SER A 91 -14.27 4.41 -8.78
N LYS A 92 -14.27 5.67 -8.34
CA LYS A 92 -14.27 6.86 -9.21
C LYS A 92 -12.90 7.52 -9.34
N SER A 93 -11.88 6.98 -8.67
CA SER A 93 -10.52 7.53 -8.71
C SER A 93 -9.78 7.09 -9.97
N ALA A 94 -8.87 7.92 -10.44
CA ALA A 94 -7.89 7.53 -11.45
C ALA A 94 -7.02 6.36 -10.97
N PRO A 95 -6.35 5.63 -11.89
CA PRO A 95 -5.42 4.56 -11.54
C PRO A 95 -4.37 5.01 -10.49
N PHE A 96 -3.99 4.08 -9.63
CA PHE A 96 -2.96 4.35 -8.61
C PHE A 96 -1.56 4.55 -9.22
N SER A 97 -1.31 3.93 -10.37
CA SER A 97 -0.04 3.94 -11.08
C SER A 97 -0.25 4.09 -12.58
N ASP A 98 0.80 4.53 -13.27
CA ASP A 98 0.92 4.56 -14.73
C ASP A 98 2.35 4.15 -15.15
N LYS A 99 2.56 3.98 -16.45
CA LYS A 99 3.86 3.66 -17.05
C LYS A 99 4.94 4.62 -16.54
N GLY A 100 6.08 4.05 -16.17
CA GLY A 100 7.25 4.79 -15.66
C GLY A 100 7.31 4.88 -14.13
N ASN A 101 6.28 4.45 -13.40
CA ASN A 101 6.30 4.45 -11.92
C ASN A 101 7.03 3.28 -11.28
N SER A 102 7.48 2.28 -12.06
CA SER A 102 8.20 1.12 -11.54
C SER A 102 9.36 1.54 -10.62
N GLY A 103 9.52 0.84 -9.51
CA GLY A 103 10.51 1.15 -8.48
C GLY A 103 10.05 2.18 -7.43
N SER A 104 8.89 2.82 -7.61
CA SER A 104 8.35 3.73 -6.59
C SER A 104 7.95 2.95 -5.34
N VAL A 105 8.29 3.50 -4.17
CA VAL A 105 7.94 2.92 -2.87
C VAL A 105 6.47 3.23 -2.55
N VAL A 106 5.76 2.22 -2.04
CA VAL A 106 4.40 2.35 -1.51
C VAL A 106 4.49 2.39 0.01
N VAL A 107 3.92 3.43 0.62
CA VAL A 107 3.93 3.62 2.08
C VAL A 107 2.54 3.84 2.64
N ASP A 108 2.31 3.49 3.91
CA ASP A 108 1.09 3.87 4.61
C ASP A 108 1.12 5.32 5.09
N GLY A 109 0.01 5.76 5.69
CA GLY A 109 -0.10 7.10 6.28
C GLY A 109 0.82 7.37 7.48
N LYS A 110 1.61 6.41 7.95
CA LYS A 110 2.61 6.59 9.02
C LYS A 110 4.04 6.63 8.47
N GLY A 111 4.22 6.49 7.16
CA GLY A 111 5.53 6.37 6.53
C GLY A 111 6.11 4.96 6.62
N ARG A 112 5.31 3.94 6.92
CA ARG A 112 5.75 2.54 6.90
C ARG A 112 5.67 1.98 5.48
N VAL A 113 6.71 1.31 5.03
CA VAL A 113 6.80 0.71 3.69
C VAL A 113 5.91 -0.52 3.61
N CYS A 114 5.03 -0.55 2.60
CA CYS A 114 4.19 -1.71 2.26
C CYS A 114 4.83 -2.55 1.13
N GLY A 115 5.65 -1.94 0.28
CA GLY A 115 6.30 -2.62 -0.82
C GLY A 115 6.83 -1.66 -1.87
N ILE A 116 7.29 -2.22 -2.99
CA ILE A 116 7.79 -1.48 -4.15
C ILE A 116 6.91 -1.84 -5.34
N LEU A 117 6.56 -0.84 -6.14
CA LEU A 117 5.78 -1.05 -7.34
C LEU A 117 6.61 -1.74 -8.43
N THR A 118 6.20 -2.94 -8.84
CA THR A 118 6.84 -3.71 -9.92
C THR A 118 6.06 -3.63 -11.24
N GLY A 119 4.75 -3.36 -11.17
CA GLY A 119 3.86 -3.21 -12.32
C GLY A 119 2.51 -2.64 -11.90
N GLY A 120 1.68 -2.28 -12.88
CA GLY A 120 0.36 -1.69 -12.69
C GLY A 120 -0.29 -1.35 -14.02
#